data_AF-A0A101DCH4-F1
#
_entry.id   AF-A0A101DCH4-F1
#
_cell.length_a   1.000
_cell.length_b   1.000
_cell.length_c   1.000
_cell.angle_alpha   90.00
_cell.angle_beta   90.00
_cell.angle_gamma   90.00
#
_symmetry.space_group_name_H-M   'P 1'
#
loop_
_entity.id
_entity.type
_entity.pdbx_description
1 polymer ?
#
loop_
_entity_poly.entity_id
_entity_poly.type
_entity_poly.pdbx_seq_one_letter_code
_entity_poly.pdbx_strand_id
1 'polypeptide(L)'
;MIMICPGCSCLCDDIYIKDGKVFNACRRGEEIFAKYNENRAVARVDGKEVDVDTAIEKAIEILKDAKNPAIYGLDTTVVEAQSLAIEVAEKLNGYIDDNSSFCLGELVEAVLKGEIPTTTLDEVRDNAYVLVYWGTNPYHSLSRHMSKYTYYPRGKRRPRGYDEDRYLVVVDVRKSETAKLAKKNAKFIQVESDAELVDSFMKVVDGKAAKYAKEAGAIITEMKKADFNVIFGGLGLKYGLKDLNMFKEMVKKLNEVAKVYFIPAGFHGNMRGFNETLFEKVGYVNKYSFRDGKSGEEFAFTELLKNEKIDAALIVGTDPVYSLPFDVSSKLGKVKTIVIDPRMSFTARIADVV
;
A
#
# COMPACT_ATOMS: atom_id res chain seq x y z
N MET A 1 3.23 -19.03 20.80
CA MET A 1 4.18 -18.08 20.17
C MET A 1 3.41 -16.85 19.74
N ILE A 2 3.92 -15.64 20.02
CA ILE A 2 3.34 -14.38 19.53
C ILE A 2 4.03 -14.01 18.23
N MET A 3 3.26 -13.58 17.22
CA MET A 3 3.74 -13.29 15.86
C MET A 3 3.16 -11.98 15.34
N ILE A 4 3.90 -11.33 14.45
CA ILE A 4 3.40 -10.21 13.63
C ILE A 4 2.84 -10.78 12.33
N CYS A 5 1.61 -10.40 11.97
CA CYS A 5 0.95 -10.84 10.74
C CYS A 5 1.51 -10.09 9.51
N PRO A 6 2.10 -10.78 8.51
CA PRO A 6 2.60 -10.14 7.28
C PRO A 6 1.52 -9.96 6.20
N GLY A 7 0.25 -10.29 6.48
CA GLY A 7 -0.80 -10.39 5.46
C GLY A 7 -1.34 -9.06 4.91
N CYS A 8 -1.13 -7.95 5.62
CA CYS A 8 -1.42 -6.60 5.14
C CYS A 8 -0.70 -5.57 6.00
N SER A 9 -0.76 -4.30 5.59
CA SER A 9 -0.12 -3.17 6.28
C SER A 9 -0.59 -2.93 7.72
N CYS A 10 -1.66 -3.59 8.18
CA CYS A 10 -2.08 -3.54 9.58
C CYS A 10 -1.03 -4.12 10.54
N LEU A 11 -0.13 -4.98 10.04
CA LEU A 11 0.97 -5.60 10.79
C LEU A 11 0.54 -6.02 12.20
N CYS A 12 -0.55 -6.80 12.28
CA CYS A 12 -1.12 -7.15 13.57
C CYS A 12 -0.11 -7.94 14.41
N ASP A 13 0.37 -7.36 15.50
CA ASP A 13 1.42 -7.87 16.40
C ASP A 13 0.89 -8.75 17.56
N ASP A 14 -0.40 -9.05 17.57
CA ASP A 14 -1.10 -9.79 18.62
C ASP A 14 -1.56 -11.19 18.13
N ILE A 15 -0.97 -11.69 17.05
CA ILE A 15 -1.27 -13.05 16.58
C ILE A 15 -0.66 -14.05 17.56
N TYR A 16 -1.48 -14.96 18.04
CA TYR A 16 -1.05 -15.97 18.99
C TYR A 16 -1.25 -17.36 18.39
N ILE A 17 -0.20 -18.16 18.36
CA ILE A 17 -0.24 -19.54 17.86
C ILE A 17 0.00 -20.50 19.03
N LYS A 18 -0.95 -21.41 19.25
CA LYS A 18 -0.90 -22.45 20.28
C LYS A 18 -1.51 -23.74 19.74
N ASP A 19 -0.79 -24.86 19.90
CA ASP A 19 -1.24 -26.19 19.51
C ASP A 19 -1.74 -26.26 18.04
N GLY A 20 -1.03 -25.58 17.13
CA GLY A 20 -1.38 -25.50 15.70
C GLY A 20 -2.57 -24.59 15.37
N LYS A 21 -3.23 -23.98 16.37
CA LYS A 21 -4.34 -23.03 16.17
C LYS A 21 -3.83 -21.60 16.15
N VAL A 22 -4.34 -20.82 15.21
CA VAL A 22 -4.03 -19.40 15.02
C VAL A 22 -5.15 -18.56 15.64
N PHE A 23 -4.81 -17.75 16.63
CA PHE A 23 -5.75 -16.86 17.33
C PHE A 23 -5.50 -15.40 16.92
N ASN A 24 -6.55 -14.57 17.04
CA ASN A 24 -6.58 -13.14 16.71
C ASN A 24 -6.29 -12.78 15.24
N ALA A 25 -6.00 -13.74 14.36
CA ALA A 25 -5.87 -13.45 12.94
C ALA A 25 -7.25 -13.24 12.29
N CYS A 26 -7.33 -12.36 11.29
CA CYS A 26 -8.44 -12.45 10.34
C CYS A 26 -8.23 -13.65 9.42
N ARG A 27 -9.23 -13.98 8.60
CA ARG A 27 -9.15 -15.08 7.63
C ARG A 27 -7.86 -15.08 6.79
N ARG A 28 -7.44 -13.93 6.27
CA ARG A 28 -6.17 -13.84 5.50
C ARG A 28 -4.95 -14.18 6.35
N GLY A 29 -4.87 -13.64 7.55
CA GLY A 29 -3.75 -13.93 8.46
C GLY A 29 -3.73 -15.39 8.87
N GLU A 30 -4.89 -15.96 9.18
CA GLU A 30 -5.03 -17.38 9.50
C GLU A 30 -4.56 -18.26 8.34
N GLU A 31 -4.97 -17.97 7.11
CA GLU A 31 -4.53 -18.71 5.92
C GLU A 31 -3.00 -18.66 5.75
N ILE A 32 -2.35 -17.53 6.01
CA ILE A 32 -0.88 -17.40 5.93
C ILE A 32 -0.19 -18.33 6.94
N PHE A 33 -0.62 -18.30 8.20
CA PHE A 33 0.02 -19.08 9.27
C PHE A 33 -0.35 -20.56 9.22
N ALA A 34 -1.60 -20.90 8.92
CA ALA A 34 -2.05 -22.30 8.88
C ALA A 34 -1.49 -23.04 7.66
N LYS A 35 -1.30 -22.35 6.53
CA LYS A 35 -0.88 -22.95 5.25
C LYS A 35 0.55 -22.58 4.87
N TYR A 36 1.40 -22.23 5.84
CA TYR A 36 2.76 -21.75 5.58
C TYR A 36 3.66 -22.78 4.87
N ASN A 37 3.35 -24.06 4.99
CA ASN A 37 4.04 -25.19 4.35
C ASN A 37 3.39 -25.69 3.06
N GLU A 38 2.27 -25.11 2.62
CA GLU A 38 1.61 -25.54 1.39
C GLU A 38 2.19 -24.84 0.15
N ASN A 39 2.34 -25.58 -0.95
CA ASN A 39 2.81 -25.08 -2.26
C ASN A 39 4.16 -24.35 -2.18
N ARG A 40 5.11 -24.86 -1.37
CA ARG A 40 6.44 -24.25 -1.25
C ARG A 40 7.17 -24.26 -2.58
N ALA A 41 7.82 -23.16 -2.90
CA ALA A 41 8.78 -23.13 -3.99
C ALA A 41 9.95 -24.08 -3.69
N VAL A 42 10.50 -24.64 -4.75
CA VAL A 42 11.74 -25.44 -4.72
C VAL A 42 12.70 -24.78 -5.68
N ALA A 43 13.98 -24.74 -5.33
CA ALA A 43 15.02 -24.15 -6.15
C ALA A 43 15.05 -24.79 -7.54
N ARG A 44 14.99 -23.97 -8.59
CA ARG A 44 14.93 -24.44 -9.98
C ARG A 44 15.78 -23.60 -10.91
N VAL A 45 16.34 -24.26 -11.92
CA VAL A 45 16.98 -23.64 -13.09
C VAL A 45 16.40 -24.27 -14.36
N ASP A 46 15.88 -23.45 -15.26
CA ASP A 46 15.25 -23.86 -16.52
C ASP A 46 14.22 -24.99 -16.33
N GLY A 47 13.41 -24.86 -15.26
CA GLY A 47 12.37 -25.82 -14.89
C GLY A 47 12.86 -27.11 -14.21
N LYS A 48 14.17 -27.30 -14.02
CA LYS A 48 14.75 -28.46 -13.32
C LYS A 48 15.07 -28.11 -11.88
N GLU A 49 14.72 -29.00 -10.97
CA GLU A 49 15.07 -28.88 -9.55
C GLU A 49 16.59 -28.98 -9.36
N VAL A 50 17.14 -28.06 -8.57
CA VAL A 50 18.56 -27.96 -8.21
C VAL A 50 18.69 -27.62 -6.73
N ASP A 51 19.91 -27.67 -6.19
CA ASP A 51 20.17 -27.10 -4.87
C ASP A 51 20.17 -25.55 -4.91
N VAL A 52 20.02 -24.94 -3.73
CA VAL A 52 19.90 -23.49 -3.59
C VAL A 52 21.15 -22.75 -4.08
N ASP A 53 22.34 -23.30 -3.84
CA ASP A 53 23.60 -22.64 -4.24
C ASP A 53 23.71 -22.60 -5.77
N THR A 54 23.39 -23.70 -6.44
CA THR A 54 23.31 -23.76 -7.92
C THR A 54 22.33 -22.73 -8.48
N ALA A 55 21.14 -22.58 -7.87
CA ALA A 55 20.16 -21.56 -8.30
C ALA A 55 20.69 -20.13 -8.11
N ILE A 56 21.35 -19.85 -6.99
CA ILE A 56 21.97 -18.56 -6.71
C ILE A 56 23.09 -18.25 -7.72
N GLU A 57 23.97 -19.22 -8.01
CA GLU A 57 25.03 -19.06 -9.02
C GLU A 57 24.45 -18.71 -10.39
N LYS A 58 23.37 -19.39 -10.79
CA LYS A 58 22.72 -19.09 -12.07
C LYS A 58 22.04 -17.73 -12.09
N ALA A 59 21.40 -17.32 -11.00
CA ALA A 59 20.83 -15.98 -10.87
C ALA A 59 21.91 -14.89 -11.00
N ILE A 60 23.08 -15.11 -10.38
CA ILE A 60 24.22 -14.20 -10.47
C ILE A 60 24.75 -14.10 -11.90
N GLU A 61 24.86 -15.22 -12.62
CA GLU A 61 25.25 -15.24 -14.05
C GLU A 61 24.30 -14.37 -14.88
N ILE A 62 22.99 -14.61 -14.78
CA ILE A 62 21.96 -13.86 -15.52
C ILE A 62 22.06 -12.36 -15.22
N LEU A 63 22.18 -11.97 -13.95
CA LEU A 63 22.23 -10.56 -13.56
C LEU A 63 23.52 -9.87 -14.01
N LYS A 64 24.66 -10.58 -14.07
CA LYS A 64 25.94 -10.03 -14.55
C LYS A 64 25.94 -9.82 -16.07
N ASP A 65 25.28 -10.70 -16.80
CA ASP A 65 25.21 -10.63 -18.27
C ASP A 65 24.13 -9.65 -18.77
N ALA A 66 23.18 -9.28 -17.90
CA ALA A 66 22.10 -8.35 -18.22
C ALA A 66 22.60 -6.94 -18.50
N LYS A 67 22.11 -6.32 -19.58
CA LYS A 67 22.41 -4.93 -19.95
C LYS A 67 21.46 -3.95 -19.29
N ASN A 68 20.22 -4.35 -19.04
CA ASN A 68 19.17 -3.52 -18.45
C ASN A 68 18.37 -4.35 -17.43
N PRO A 69 18.98 -4.73 -16.30
CA PRO A 69 18.27 -5.48 -15.27
C PRO A 69 17.27 -4.61 -14.51
N ALA A 70 16.15 -5.20 -14.12
CA ALA A 70 15.18 -4.61 -13.20
C ALA A 70 14.98 -5.49 -11.96
N ILE A 71 14.79 -4.86 -10.80
CA ILE A 71 14.35 -5.51 -9.57
C ILE A 71 12.92 -5.05 -9.28
N TYR A 72 12.01 -5.99 -9.06
CA TYR A 72 10.59 -5.70 -8.89
C TYR A 72 9.95 -6.47 -7.72
N GLY A 73 9.05 -5.80 -6.99
CA GLY A 73 8.23 -6.41 -5.94
C GLY A 73 8.54 -5.88 -4.56
N LEU A 74 9.15 -6.67 -3.69
CA LEU A 74 9.69 -6.25 -2.37
C LEU A 74 8.65 -5.85 -1.31
N ASP A 75 7.38 -5.70 -1.68
CA ASP A 75 6.28 -5.27 -0.79
C ASP A 75 5.92 -6.22 0.35
N THR A 76 6.39 -7.47 0.27
CA THR A 76 6.03 -8.55 1.23
C THR A 76 7.24 -9.19 1.89
N THR A 77 8.41 -8.52 1.80
CA THR A 77 9.64 -8.93 2.51
C THR A 77 10.03 -7.91 3.58
N VAL A 78 11.03 -8.25 4.39
CA VAL A 78 11.53 -7.41 5.49
C VAL A 78 12.44 -6.29 4.97
N VAL A 79 12.61 -5.23 5.75
CA VAL A 79 13.39 -4.05 5.36
C VAL A 79 14.85 -4.38 5.08
N GLU A 80 15.43 -5.35 5.79
CA GLU A 80 16.80 -5.80 5.58
C GLU A 80 16.98 -6.38 4.17
N ALA A 81 16.00 -7.15 3.68
CA ALA A 81 16.02 -7.68 2.32
C ALA A 81 15.75 -6.58 1.27
N GLN A 82 14.90 -5.60 1.60
CA GLN A 82 14.65 -4.43 0.75
C GLN A 82 15.94 -3.61 0.56
N SER A 83 16.68 -3.32 1.63
CA SER A 83 17.97 -2.62 1.59
C SER A 83 18.99 -3.36 0.73
N LEU A 84 19.11 -4.68 0.88
CA LEU A 84 20.00 -5.49 0.05
C LEU A 84 19.59 -5.46 -1.43
N ALA A 85 18.29 -5.52 -1.74
CA ALA A 85 17.79 -5.41 -3.11
C ALA A 85 18.13 -4.05 -3.72
N ILE A 86 18.01 -2.96 -2.95
CA ILE A 86 18.42 -1.61 -3.36
C ILE A 86 19.91 -1.56 -3.68
N GLU A 87 20.78 -2.15 -2.85
CA GLU A 87 22.22 -2.23 -3.11
C GLU A 87 22.55 -3.05 -4.37
N VAL A 88 21.81 -4.13 -4.63
CA VAL A 88 21.97 -4.92 -5.86
C VAL A 88 21.57 -4.10 -7.08
N ALA A 89 20.44 -3.40 -7.05
CA ALA A 89 20.02 -2.52 -8.15
C ALA A 89 21.04 -1.39 -8.40
N GLU A 90 21.60 -0.80 -7.34
CA GLU A 90 22.66 0.21 -7.41
C GLU A 90 23.91 -0.35 -8.09
N LYS A 91 24.41 -1.51 -7.65
CA LYS A 91 25.59 -2.17 -8.24
C LYS A 91 25.41 -2.52 -9.72
N LEU A 92 24.19 -2.87 -10.12
CA LEU A 92 23.85 -3.21 -11.49
C LEU A 92 23.60 -1.97 -12.37
N ASN A 93 23.54 -0.76 -11.80
CA ASN A 93 22.98 0.42 -12.47
C ASN A 93 21.63 0.11 -13.14
N GLY A 94 20.81 -0.68 -12.44
CA GLY A 94 19.54 -1.20 -12.93
C GLY A 94 18.35 -0.34 -12.55
N TYR A 95 17.16 -0.85 -12.84
CA TYR A 95 15.90 -0.28 -12.43
C TYR A 95 15.40 -0.94 -11.13
N ILE A 96 14.71 -0.20 -10.28
CA ILE A 96 14.01 -0.75 -9.11
C ILE A 96 12.60 -0.17 -8.99
N ASP A 97 11.63 -1.05 -8.74
CA ASP A 97 10.23 -0.69 -8.61
C ASP A 97 9.47 -1.68 -7.72
N ASP A 98 8.32 -1.28 -7.20
CA ASP A 98 7.41 -2.12 -6.40
C ASP A 98 5.96 -1.98 -6.88
N ASN A 99 5.00 -2.64 -6.25
CA ASN A 99 3.59 -2.47 -6.64
C ASN A 99 3.05 -1.08 -6.26
N SER A 100 3.79 -0.24 -5.52
CA SER A 100 3.34 1.10 -5.13
C SER A 100 3.24 2.04 -6.32
N SER A 101 3.98 1.78 -7.41
CA SER A 101 3.98 2.59 -8.64
C SER A 101 2.59 2.73 -9.28
N PHE A 102 1.78 1.67 -9.23
CA PHE A 102 0.36 1.73 -9.60
C PHE A 102 -0.59 1.71 -8.41
N CYS A 103 -0.11 1.51 -7.18
CA CYS A 103 -0.93 1.53 -5.97
C CYS A 103 -0.96 2.92 -5.30
N LEU A 104 -0.37 3.09 -4.11
CA LEU A 104 -0.44 4.32 -3.31
C LEU A 104 0.90 5.08 -3.21
N GLY A 105 1.87 4.78 -4.07
CA GLY A 105 3.23 5.34 -3.98
C GLY A 105 3.28 6.87 -3.93
N GLU A 106 2.52 7.57 -4.77
CA GLU A 106 2.47 9.05 -4.79
C GLU A 106 1.93 9.64 -3.47
N LEU A 107 0.94 8.97 -2.86
CA LEU A 107 0.39 9.38 -1.56
C LEU A 107 1.38 9.12 -0.43
N VAL A 108 2.14 8.03 -0.50
CA VAL A 108 3.23 7.73 0.43
C VAL A 108 4.34 8.76 0.29
N GLU A 109 4.76 9.08 -0.93
CA GLU A 109 5.81 10.05 -1.21
C GLU A 109 5.45 11.46 -0.71
N ALA A 110 4.21 11.92 -0.93
CA ALA A 110 3.73 13.21 -0.42
C ALA A 110 3.80 13.29 1.11
N VAL A 111 3.54 12.17 1.81
CA VAL A 111 3.70 12.07 3.25
C VAL A 111 5.18 12.13 3.66
N LEU A 112 6.06 11.41 2.95
CA LEU A 112 7.50 11.39 3.25
C LEU A 112 8.19 12.73 2.98
N LYS A 113 7.74 13.46 1.96
CA LYS A 113 8.17 14.85 1.68
C LYS A 113 7.62 15.88 2.67
N GLY A 114 6.74 15.48 3.60
CA GLY A 114 6.12 16.38 4.57
C GLY A 114 5.06 17.32 3.98
N GLU A 115 4.59 17.04 2.76
CA GLU A 115 3.58 17.86 2.07
C GLU A 115 2.17 17.62 2.63
N ILE A 116 1.96 16.45 3.25
CA ILE A 116 0.71 16.09 3.93
C ILE A 116 1.04 15.59 5.35
N PRO A 117 0.45 16.16 6.42
CA PRO A 117 0.68 15.71 7.78
C PRO A 117 0.15 14.28 8.00
N THR A 118 0.97 13.43 8.60
CA THR A 118 0.63 12.02 8.92
C THR A 118 0.69 11.76 10.43
N THR A 119 0.28 10.56 10.83
CA THR A 119 0.30 10.08 12.22
C THR A 119 0.39 8.55 12.27
N THR A 120 0.45 7.97 13.48
CA THR A 120 0.51 6.52 13.70
C THR A 120 -0.87 5.96 14.04
N LEU A 121 -1.07 4.66 13.77
CA LEU A 121 -2.32 3.97 14.10
C LEU A 121 -2.63 3.96 15.61
N ASP A 122 -1.62 3.97 16.47
CA ASP A 122 -1.81 4.09 17.92
C ASP A 122 -2.33 5.47 18.33
N GLU A 123 -1.82 6.54 17.71
CA GLU A 123 -2.34 7.89 17.93
C GLU A 123 -3.78 8.01 17.42
N VAL A 124 -4.11 7.37 16.29
CA VAL A 124 -5.50 7.28 15.81
C VAL A 124 -6.38 6.58 16.85
N ARG A 125 -5.94 5.41 17.35
CA ARG A 125 -6.66 4.65 18.38
C ARG A 125 -6.92 5.52 19.60
N ASP A 126 -5.93 6.25 20.09
CA ASP A 126 -6.05 6.93 21.36
C ASP A 126 -6.80 8.27 21.26
N ASN A 127 -6.72 8.96 20.10
CA ASN A 127 -7.11 10.38 20.01
C ASN A 127 -8.19 10.70 18.97
N ALA A 128 -8.28 9.96 17.85
CA ALA A 128 -9.06 10.42 16.70
C ALA A 128 -10.57 10.55 16.95
N TYR A 129 -11.18 11.64 16.50
CA TYR A 129 -12.63 11.80 16.53
C TYR A 129 -13.26 11.45 15.19
N VAL A 130 -13.00 12.26 14.16
CA VAL A 130 -13.47 12.01 12.81
C VAL A 130 -12.51 11.04 12.12
N LEU A 131 -13.06 9.93 11.62
CA LEU A 131 -12.37 8.91 10.84
C LEU A 131 -12.99 8.89 9.45
N VAL A 132 -12.26 9.37 8.45
CA VAL A 132 -12.70 9.36 7.05
C VAL A 132 -12.04 8.20 6.33
N TYR A 133 -12.82 7.28 5.78
CA TYR A 133 -12.34 6.28 4.81
C TYR A 133 -12.73 6.73 3.41
N TRP A 134 -11.73 7.12 2.62
CA TRP A 134 -11.93 7.66 1.28
C TRP A 134 -11.37 6.72 0.22
N GLY A 135 -12.25 6.15 -0.61
CA GLY A 135 -11.86 5.24 -1.69
C GLY A 135 -11.21 3.95 -1.18
N THR A 136 -11.62 3.49 0.00
CA THR A 136 -11.10 2.26 0.62
C THR A 136 -12.20 1.54 1.40
N ASN A 137 -12.16 0.21 1.36
CA ASN A 137 -13.07 -0.68 2.09
C ASN A 137 -12.26 -1.57 3.04
N PRO A 138 -11.85 -1.06 4.22
CA PRO A 138 -11.01 -1.78 5.16
C PRO A 138 -11.60 -3.11 5.61
N TYR A 139 -12.92 -3.32 5.52
CA TYR A 139 -13.52 -4.62 5.80
C TYR A 139 -12.86 -5.76 5.01
N HIS A 140 -12.60 -5.55 3.72
CA HIS A 140 -11.96 -6.54 2.82
C HIS A 140 -10.46 -6.33 2.64
N SER A 141 -10.00 -5.07 2.56
CA SER A 141 -8.59 -4.78 2.29
C SER A 141 -7.71 -4.92 3.54
N LEU A 142 -8.23 -4.52 4.69
CA LEU A 142 -7.51 -4.32 5.95
C LEU A 142 -8.35 -4.79 7.15
N SER A 143 -8.79 -6.06 7.15
CA SER A 143 -9.94 -6.53 7.93
C SER A 143 -9.91 -6.25 9.44
N ARG A 144 -8.72 -6.19 10.07
CA ARG A 144 -8.59 -5.87 11.51
C ARG A 144 -8.33 -4.39 11.79
N HIS A 145 -8.16 -3.54 10.78
CA HIS A 145 -7.83 -2.14 10.93
C HIS A 145 -8.87 -1.39 11.79
N MET A 146 -10.15 -1.56 11.45
CA MET A 146 -11.24 -0.91 12.18
C MET A 146 -11.39 -1.46 13.60
N SER A 147 -11.18 -2.77 13.80
CA SER A 147 -11.34 -3.42 15.10
C SER A 147 -10.17 -3.17 16.05
N LYS A 148 -8.96 -3.02 15.51
CA LYS A 148 -7.73 -2.94 16.30
C LYS A 148 -7.26 -1.51 16.52
N TYR A 149 -7.37 -0.65 15.51
CA TYR A 149 -6.69 0.66 15.53
C TYR A 149 -7.60 1.87 15.45
N THR A 150 -8.80 1.78 14.87
CA THR A 150 -9.56 3.01 14.55
C THR A 150 -10.95 3.08 15.15
N TYR A 151 -11.94 2.49 14.48
CA TYR A 151 -13.35 2.78 14.72
C TYR A 151 -13.87 2.13 16.00
N TYR A 152 -13.67 0.82 16.18
CA TYR A 152 -14.19 0.07 17.33
C TYR A 152 -13.40 0.20 18.64
N PRO A 153 -12.06 0.29 18.67
CA PRO A 153 -11.34 0.30 19.94
C PRO A 153 -11.61 1.58 20.75
N ARG A 154 -11.68 1.40 22.06
CA ARG A 154 -11.73 2.49 23.03
C ARG A 154 -10.32 3.08 23.19
N GLY A 155 -10.19 4.38 22.95
CA GLY A 155 -8.94 5.12 23.05
C GLY A 155 -8.80 5.85 24.37
N LYS A 156 -7.59 6.29 24.72
CA LYS A 156 -7.31 7.10 25.93
C LYS A 156 -8.20 8.35 26.03
N ARG A 157 -8.38 9.08 24.92
CA ARG A 157 -9.26 10.27 24.82
C ARG A 157 -10.61 9.94 24.18
N ARG A 158 -10.87 8.66 23.91
CA ARG A 158 -12.07 8.13 23.26
C ARG A 158 -12.61 6.91 24.02
N PRO A 159 -12.83 7.01 25.35
CA PRO A 159 -13.16 5.86 26.19
C PRO A 159 -14.52 5.23 25.87
N ARG A 160 -15.44 5.98 25.23
CA ARG A 160 -16.76 5.49 24.81
C ARG A 160 -16.74 4.89 23.40
N GLY A 161 -15.57 4.91 22.73
CA GLY A 161 -15.34 4.22 21.46
C GLY A 161 -16.34 4.62 20.37
N TYR A 162 -16.69 3.65 19.52
CA TYR A 162 -17.55 3.87 18.35
C TYR A 162 -18.98 4.33 18.69
N ASP A 163 -19.49 4.05 19.90
CA ASP A 163 -20.88 4.35 20.26
C ASP A 163 -21.13 5.87 20.38
N GLU A 164 -20.14 6.62 20.87
CA GLU A 164 -20.28 8.06 21.19
C GLU A 164 -19.07 8.92 20.82
N ASP A 165 -17.85 8.37 20.83
CA ASP A 165 -16.61 9.14 20.71
C ASP A 165 -15.99 9.09 19.33
N ARG A 166 -16.63 8.46 18.33
CA ARG A 166 -16.14 8.44 16.95
C ARG A 166 -17.20 8.95 15.99
N TYR A 167 -16.74 9.69 14.99
CA TYR A 167 -17.56 10.09 13.85
C TYR A 167 -17.00 9.45 12.58
N LEU A 168 -17.73 8.49 12.00
CA LEU A 168 -17.29 7.75 10.82
C LEU A 168 -17.77 8.43 9.54
N VAL A 169 -16.85 8.73 8.63
CA VAL A 169 -17.18 9.16 7.27
C VAL A 169 -16.68 8.11 6.30
N VAL A 170 -17.53 7.72 5.35
CA VAL A 170 -17.14 6.84 4.25
C VAL A 170 -17.43 7.55 2.94
N VAL A 171 -16.40 7.72 2.12
CA VAL A 171 -16.49 8.28 0.77
C VAL A 171 -16.13 7.18 -0.22
N ASP A 172 -17.08 6.77 -1.04
CA ASP A 172 -16.93 5.65 -1.98
C ASP A 172 -17.92 5.84 -3.13
N VAL A 173 -17.63 5.29 -4.31
CA VAL A 173 -18.55 5.33 -5.47
C VAL A 173 -19.74 4.40 -5.29
N ARG A 174 -19.67 3.49 -4.31
CA ARG A 174 -20.72 2.52 -3.98
C ARG A 174 -20.89 2.34 -2.48
N LYS A 175 -22.04 1.81 -2.08
CA LYS A 175 -22.31 1.46 -0.67
C LYS A 175 -21.61 0.15 -0.27
N SER A 176 -20.32 0.24 0.03
CA SER A 176 -19.46 -0.87 0.49
C SER A 176 -19.82 -1.38 1.89
N GLU A 177 -19.20 -2.49 2.33
CA GLU A 177 -19.37 -3.06 3.68
C GLU A 177 -19.03 -2.05 4.77
N THR A 178 -17.92 -1.32 4.62
CA THR A 178 -17.57 -0.21 5.52
C THR A 178 -18.63 0.89 5.47
N ALA A 179 -19.17 1.25 4.30
CA ALA A 179 -20.24 2.25 4.19
C ALA A 179 -21.55 1.83 4.88
N LYS A 180 -21.86 0.52 4.98
CA LYS A 180 -23.04 0.02 5.70
C LYS A 180 -22.97 0.28 7.22
N LEU A 181 -21.78 0.56 7.76
CA LEU A 181 -21.60 0.94 9.17
C LEU A 181 -22.03 2.38 9.43
N ALA A 182 -22.17 3.22 8.40
CA ALA A 182 -22.55 4.61 8.53
C ALA A 182 -24.06 4.76 8.85
N LYS A 183 -24.45 4.53 10.11
CA LYS A 183 -25.84 4.58 10.59
C LYS A 183 -26.08 5.66 11.66
N LYS A 184 -25.29 5.65 12.72
CA LYS A 184 -25.39 6.58 13.86
C LYS A 184 -24.03 7.24 14.04
N ASN A 185 -23.99 8.56 14.22
CA ASN A 185 -22.74 9.36 14.29
C ASN A 185 -21.81 9.07 13.10
N ALA A 186 -22.38 8.95 11.90
CA ALA A 186 -21.63 8.58 10.73
C ALA A 186 -22.30 9.09 9.44
N LYS A 187 -21.52 9.23 8.38
CA LYS A 187 -21.98 9.72 7.09
C LYS A 187 -21.38 8.90 5.95
N PHE A 188 -22.23 8.47 5.03
CA PHE A 188 -21.80 7.92 3.75
C PHE A 188 -22.00 8.97 2.67
N ILE A 189 -20.98 9.19 1.86
CA ILE A 189 -21.02 10.05 0.68
C ILE A 189 -20.77 9.14 -0.52
N GLN A 190 -21.80 8.96 -1.34
CA GLN A 190 -21.62 8.35 -2.65
C GLN A 190 -21.06 9.40 -3.60
N VAL A 191 -19.76 9.31 -3.88
CA VAL A 191 -19.06 10.30 -4.70
C VAL A 191 -19.14 9.92 -6.19
N GLU A 192 -19.42 10.90 -7.04
CA GLU A 192 -19.36 10.74 -8.51
C GLU A 192 -18.03 11.25 -9.07
N SER A 193 -17.43 12.23 -8.40
CA SER A 193 -16.13 12.80 -8.73
C SER A 193 -15.41 13.22 -7.45
N ASP A 194 -14.28 12.57 -7.17
CA ASP A 194 -13.43 12.90 -6.02
C ASP A 194 -12.94 14.36 -6.10
N ALA A 195 -12.63 14.85 -7.31
CA ALA A 195 -12.22 16.23 -7.54
C ALA A 195 -13.29 17.26 -7.12
N GLU A 196 -14.57 16.99 -7.41
CA GLU A 196 -15.68 17.86 -7.01
C GLU A 196 -15.89 17.87 -5.49
N LEU A 197 -15.67 16.74 -4.81
CA LEU A 197 -15.77 16.67 -3.36
C LEU A 197 -14.59 17.40 -2.69
N VAL A 198 -13.38 17.23 -3.22
CA VAL A 198 -12.17 17.96 -2.80
C VAL A 198 -12.38 19.49 -2.94
N ASP A 199 -12.83 19.95 -4.11
CA ASP A 199 -13.19 21.35 -4.35
C ASP A 199 -14.29 21.85 -3.39
N SER A 200 -15.29 21.01 -3.11
CA SER A 200 -16.36 21.35 -2.18
C SER A 200 -15.85 21.57 -0.75
N PHE A 201 -14.91 20.77 -0.25
CA PHE A 201 -14.28 21.02 1.04
C PHE A 201 -13.57 22.38 1.08
N MET A 202 -12.79 22.71 0.05
CA MET A 202 -12.08 23.98 -0.02
C MET A 202 -13.03 25.19 -0.08
N LYS A 203 -14.05 25.13 -0.94
CA LYS A 203 -15.07 26.18 -1.06
C LYS A 203 -15.86 26.38 0.22
N VAL A 204 -16.20 25.32 0.94
CA VAL A 204 -16.94 25.43 2.20
C VAL A 204 -16.11 26.07 3.30
N VAL A 205 -14.79 25.81 3.36
CA VAL A 205 -13.91 26.54 4.29
C VAL A 205 -13.91 28.05 4.00
N ASP A 206 -13.98 28.43 2.73
CA ASP A 206 -14.09 29.83 2.28
C ASP A 206 -15.52 30.42 2.40
N GLY A 207 -16.52 29.65 2.84
CA GLY A 207 -17.92 30.09 2.89
C GLY A 207 -18.60 30.22 1.52
N LYS A 208 -18.09 29.55 0.49
CA LYS A 208 -18.61 29.55 -0.89
C LYS A 208 -19.54 28.36 -1.13
N ALA A 209 -20.47 28.51 -2.09
CA ALA A 209 -21.33 27.43 -2.55
C ALA A 209 -20.55 26.37 -3.35
N ALA A 210 -20.94 25.09 -3.21
CA ALA A 210 -20.33 23.95 -3.89
C ALA A 210 -21.31 22.78 -4.04
N LYS A 211 -21.01 21.81 -4.92
CA LYS A 211 -21.86 20.64 -5.18
C LYS A 211 -22.13 19.82 -3.91
N TYR A 212 -21.08 19.54 -3.14
CA TYR A 212 -21.15 18.77 -1.90
C TYR A 212 -21.12 19.66 -0.64
N ALA A 213 -21.65 20.88 -0.71
CA ALA A 213 -21.53 21.85 0.39
C ALA A 213 -22.16 21.35 1.70
N LYS A 214 -23.30 20.64 1.63
CA LYS A 214 -23.99 20.06 2.78
C LYS A 214 -23.17 18.94 3.43
N GLU A 215 -22.55 18.09 2.61
CA GLU A 215 -21.71 17.00 3.02
C GLU A 215 -20.44 17.50 3.70
N ALA A 216 -19.68 18.33 2.98
CA ALA A 216 -18.42 18.91 3.44
C ALA A 216 -18.62 19.78 4.69
N GLY A 217 -19.64 20.64 4.73
CA GLY A 217 -19.92 21.51 5.87
C GLY A 217 -20.25 20.73 7.15
N ALA A 218 -21.03 19.66 7.04
CA ALA A 218 -21.30 18.78 8.18
C ALA A 218 -20.01 18.13 8.72
N ILE A 219 -19.16 17.63 7.84
CA ILE A 219 -17.90 16.97 8.23
C ILE A 219 -16.94 17.98 8.86
N ILE A 220 -16.77 19.16 8.26
CA ILE A 220 -15.92 20.23 8.82
C ILE A 220 -16.43 20.64 10.21
N THR A 221 -17.76 20.69 10.40
CA THR A 221 -18.36 21.01 11.71
C THR A 221 -18.01 19.97 12.77
N GLU A 222 -18.02 18.68 12.42
CA GLU A 222 -17.56 17.62 13.33
C GLU A 222 -16.06 17.68 13.57
N MET A 223 -15.25 17.92 12.53
CA MET A 223 -13.80 18.02 12.66
C MET A 223 -13.40 19.15 13.62
N LYS A 224 -14.12 20.28 13.63
CA LYS A 224 -13.89 21.41 14.55
C LYS A 224 -14.14 21.09 16.03
N LYS A 225 -14.89 20.02 16.34
CA LYS A 225 -15.17 19.61 17.73
C LYS A 225 -13.98 18.88 18.38
N ALA A 226 -12.96 18.53 17.60
CA ALA A 226 -11.81 17.76 18.06
C ALA A 226 -10.49 18.27 17.48
N ASP A 227 -9.41 18.01 18.20
CA ASP A 227 -8.03 18.34 17.85
C ASP A 227 -7.31 17.19 17.12
N PHE A 228 -8.02 16.13 16.74
CA PHE A 228 -7.44 14.98 16.08
C PHE A 228 -8.45 14.30 15.15
N ASN A 229 -8.26 14.48 13.84
CA ASN A 229 -9.11 13.93 12.79
C ASN A 229 -8.21 13.27 11.74
N VAL A 230 -8.69 12.20 11.10
CA VAL A 230 -7.83 11.39 10.21
C VAL A 230 -8.59 11.02 8.93
N ILE A 231 -7.91 11.19 7.81
CA ILE A 231 -8.34 10.70 6.49
C ILE A 231 -7.48 9.49 6.11
N PHE A 232 -8.11 8.37 5.82
CA PHE A 232 -7.51 7.17 5.25
C PHE A 232 -7.81 7.13 3.75
N GLY A 233 -6.79 7.30 2.91
CA GLY A 233 -6.94 7.32 1.45
C GLY A 233 -6.53 5.98 0.82
N GLY A 234 -7.43 5.36 0.06
CA GLY A 234 -7.12 4.14 -0.70
C GLY A 234 -7.06 4.36 -2.22
N LEU A 235 -7.09 3.22 -2.93
CA LEU A 235 -7.02 3.20 -4.39
C LEU A 235 -8.15 3.97 -5.07
N GLY A 236 -9.35 4.00 -4.49
CA GLY A 236 -10.46 4.78 -5.03
C GLY A 236 -10.14 6.28 -5.09
N LEU A 237 -9.52 6.83 -4.03
CA LEU A 237 -9.06 8.22 -4.03
C LEU A 237 -7.92 8.41 -5.03
N LYS A 238 -6.92 7.51 -5.04
CA LYS A 238 -5.78 7.59 -5.94
C LYS A 238 -6.19 7.60 -7.43
N TYR A 239 -7.13 6.74 -7.82
CA TYR A 239 -7.58 6.66 -9.22
C TYR A 239 -8.67 7.67 -9.56
N GLY A 240 -9.49 8.07 -8.58
CA GLY A 240 -10.53 9.06 -8.75
C GLY A 240 -10.00 10.49 -8.83
N LEU A 241 -8.86 10.77 -8.19
CA LEU A 241 -8.22 12.08 -8.20
C LEU A 241 -6.92 12.05 -9.02
N LYS A 242 -7.00 12.55 -10.25
CA LYS A 242 -5.86 12.59 -11.19
C LYS A 242 -4.77 13.59 -10.80
N ASP A 243 -5.12 14.65 -10.09
CA ASP A 243 -4.18 15.65 -9.61
C ASP A 243 -4.11 15.61 -8.08
N LEU A 244 -3.03 15.00 -7.57
CA LEU A 244 -2.81 14.89 -6.14
C LEU A 244 -2.64 16.26 -5.46
N ASN A 245 -2.25 17.32 -6.19
CA ASN A 245 -2.09 18.65 -5.60
C ASN A 245 -3.41 19.19 -5.06
N MET A 246 -4.54 18.90 -5.73
CA MET A 246 -5.86 19.27 -5.22
C MET A 246 -6.12 18.67 -3.83
N PHE A 247 -5.69 17.43 -3.59
CA PHE A 247 -5.83 16.80 -2.28
C PHE A 247 -4.92 17.43 -1.24
N LYS A 248 -3.66 17.71 -1.59
CA LYS A 248 -2.70 18.40 -0.71
C LYS A 248 -3.24 19.75 -0.28
N GLU A 249 -3.75 20.54 -1.23
CA GLU A 249 -4.37 21.83 -0.97
C GLU A 249 -5.61 21.72 -0.08
N MET A 250 -6.48 20.73 -0.32
CA MET A 250 -7.62 20.48 0.54
C MET A 250 -7.20 20.13 1.98
N VAL A 251 -6.21 19.24 2.17
CA VAL A 251 -5.73 18.90 3.52
C VAL A 251 -5.13 20.14 4.21
N LYS A 252 -4.36 20.96 3.50
CA LYS A 252 -3.85 22.24 4.00
C LYS A 252 -5.00 23.17 4.41
N LYS A 253 -6.02 23.30 3.56
CA LYS A 253 -7.18 24.15 3.78
C LYS A 253 -8.03 23.71 4.96
N LEU A 254 -8.23 22.40 5.12
CA LEU A 254 -8.89 21.82 6.29
C LEU A 254 -8.09 22.12 7.57
N ASN A 255 -6.76 22.08 7.52
CA ASN A 255 -5.88 22.40 8.63
C ASN A 255 -5.88 23.86 9.07
N GLU A 256 -6.44 24.79 8.28
CA GLU A 256 -6.71 26.17 8.72
C GLU A 256 -7.80 26.23 9.79
N VAL A 257 -8.69 25.23 9.84
CA VAL A 257 -9.91 25.27 10.68
C VAL A 257 -10.08 24.06 11.59
N ALA A 258 -9.39 22.95 11.36
CA ALA A 258 -9.41 21.75 12.19
C ALA A 258 -8.13 20.93 12.00
N LYS A 259 -7.66 20.21 13.02
CA LYS A 259 -6.44 19.42 12.91
C LYS A 259 -6.72 18.09 12.21
N VAL A 260 -6.18 17.92 11.00
CA VAL A 260 -6.44 16.78 10.10
C VAL A 260 -5.13 16.12 9.68
N TYR A 261 -5.04 14.81 9.90
CA TYR A 261 -3.96 13.94 9.46
C TYR A 261 -4.39 13.04 8.30
N PHE A 262 -3.43 12.54 7.55
CA PHE A 262 -3.65 11.61 6.45
C PHE A 262 -2.80 10.35 6.59
N ILE A 263 -3.39 9.19 6.31
CA ILE A 263 -2.69 7.90 6.26
C ILE A 263 -3.08 7.20 4.95
N PRO A 264 -2.12 6.90 4.04
CA PRO A 264 -2.38 6.02 2.91
C PRO A 264 -2.79 4.62 3.41
N ALA A 265 -3.95 4.13 2.98
CA ALA A 265 -4.49 2.84 3.36
C ALA A 265 -3.87 1.70 2.52
N GLY A 266 -2.54 1.57 2.57
CA GLY A 266 -1.77 0.58 1.81
C GLY A 266 -2.18 -0.85 2.12
N PHE A 267 -2.15 -1.75 1.14
CA PHE A 267 -2.64 -3.13 1.32
C PHE A 267 -1.55 -4.12 1.70
N HIS A 268 -0.37 -4.02 1.10
CA HIS A 268 0.69 -5.01 1.23
C HIS A 268 1.38 -4.92 2.60
N GLY A 269 1.97 -6.03 3.04
CA GLY A 269 2.55 -6.17 4.38
C GLY A 269 3.61 -5.11 4.70
N ASN A 270 4.51 -4.84 3.75
CA ASN A 270 5.67 -3.97 3.97
C ASN A 270 6.04 -3.08 2.76
N MET A 271 5.06 -2.73 1.92
CA MET A 271 5.22 -1.74 0.83
C MET A 271 5.74 -0.40 1.37
N ARG A 272 5.16 0.05 2.49
CA ARG A 272 5.59 1.28 3.15
C ARG A 272 7.06 1.23 3.57
N GLY A 273 7.55 0.07 4.05
CA GLY A 273 8.94 -0.14 4.37
C GLY A 273 9.85 0.00 3.15
N PHE A 274 9.48 -0.58 2.01
CA PHE A 274 10.26 -0.43 0.78
C PHE A 274 10.31 1.02 0.33
N ASN A 275 9.16 1.70 0.30
CA ASN A 275 9.07 3.11 -0.11
C ASN A 275 9.91 4.02 0.79
N GLU A 276 9.87 3.82 2.11
CA GLU A 276 10.71 4.58 3.06
C GLU A 276 12.19 4.30 2.84
N THR A 277 12.57 3.03 2.74
CA THR A 277 13.98 2.61 2.56
C THR A 277 14.57 3.18 1.27
N LEU A 278 13.82 3.12 0.16
CA LEU A 278 14.27 3.70 -1.10
C LEU A 278 14.31 5.23 -1.03
N PHE A 279 13.31 5.86 -0.41
CA PHE A 279 13.25 7.32 -0.27
C PHE A 279 14.41 7.87 0.55
N GLU A 280 14.79 7.22 1.65
CA GLU A 280 15.95 7.60 2.46
C GLU A 280 17.27 7.50 1.66
N LYS A 281 17.37 6.53 0.76
CA LYS A 281 18.57 6.31 -0.06
C LYS A 281 18.68 7.25 -1.25
N VAL A 282 17.59 7.48 -1.98
CA VAL A 282 17.63 8.20 -3.28
C VAL A 282 16.63 9.35 -3.42
N GLY A 283 15.78 9.62 -2.42
CA GLY A 283 14.79 10.69 -2.44
C GLY A 283 13.51 10.39 -3.23
N TYR A 284 13.31 9.14 -3.64
CA TYR A 284 12.13 8.67 -4.39
C TYR A 284 11.63 7.34 -3.83
N VAL A 285 10.34 7.04 -4.01
CA VAL A 285 9.69 5.86 -3.38
C VAL A 285 9.62 4.62 -4.27
N ASN A 286 9.74 4.77 -5.60
CA ASN A 286 9.59 3.71 -6.61
C ASN A 286 10.06 4.20 -8.00
N LYS A 287 9.87 3.36 -9.04
CA LYS A 287 10.15 3.67 -10.47
C LYS A 287 11.51 4.35 -10.70
N TYR A 288 12.57 3.84 -10.07
CA TYR A 288 13.86 4.52 -10.02
C TYR A 288 14.89 3.85 -10.94
N SER A 289 15.64 4.66 -11.67
CA SER A 289 16.79 4.23 -12.47
C SER A 289 18.09 4.63 -11.77
N PHE A 290 18.89 3.66 -11.34
CA PHE A 290 20.22 3.95 -10.77
C PHE A 290 21.20 4.46 -11.82
N ARG A 291 20.99 4.11 -13.09
CA ARG A 291 21.77 4.64 -14.21
C ARG A 291 21.52 6.12 -14.44
N ASP A 292 20.26 6.53 -14.40
CA ASP A 292 19.85 7.90 -14.74
C ASP A 292 19.77 8.82 -13.51
N GLY A 293 19.78 8.26 -12.30
CA GLY A 293 19.75 9.00 -11.04
C GLY A 293 18.42 9.70 -10.76
N LYS A 294 17.30 9.18 -11.29
CA LYS A 294 15.97 9.79 -11.16
C LYS A 294 14.84 8.76 -11.17
N SER A 295 13.68 9.15 -10.67
CA SER A 295 12.42 8.42 -10.80
C SER A 295 11.57 8.99 -11.94
N GLY A 296 10.79 8.15 -12.61
CA GLY A 296 9.91 8.55 -13.71
C GLY A 296 9.02 7.42 -14.19
N GLU A 297 7.88 7.74 -14.81
CA GLU A 297 6.96 6.73 -15.36
C GLU A 297 7.64 5.83 -16.40
N GLU A 298 8.63 6.36 -17.13
CA GLU A 298 9.42 5.58 -18.08
C GLU A 298 10.19 4.42 -17.44
N PHE A 299 10.38 4.43 -16.11
CA PHE A 299 11.08 3.41 -15.34
C PHE A 299 10.13 2.54 -14.50
N ALA A 300 8.82 2.75 -14.60
CA ALA A 300 7.87 1.82 -14.00
C ALA A 300 8.03 0.43 -14.62
N PHE A 301 7.98 -0.61 -13.79
CA PHE A 301 8.21 -1.99 -14.26
C PHE A 301 7.26 -2.38 -15.41
N THR A 302 6.02 -1.90 -15.35
CA THR A 302 5.04 -2.08 -16.42
C THR A 302 5.44 -1.41 -17.73
N GLU A 303 6.00 -0.21 -17.68
CA GLU A 303 6.43 0.55 -18.86
C GLU A 303 7.74 -0.02 -19.42
N LEU A 304 8.65 -0.46 -18.55
CA LEU A 304 9.87 -1.18 -18.95
C LEU A 304 9.54 -2.46 -19.73
N LEU A 305 8.56 -3.24 -19.26
CA LEU A 305 8.08 -4.44 -19.96
C LEU A 305 7.39 -4.13 -21.29
N LYS A 306 6.44 -3.19 -21.30
CA LYS A 306 5.70 -2.80 -22.51
C LYS A 306 6.63 -2.33 -23.63
N ASN A 307 7.65 -1.55 -23.27
CA ASN A 307 8.59 -0.95 -24.19
C ASN A 307 9.84 -1.83 -24.45
N GLU A 308 9.82 -3.08 -23.96
CA GLU A 308 10.90 -4.08 -24.13
C GLU A 308 12.28 -3.50 -23.75
N LYS A 309 12.34 -2.75 -22.62
CA LYS A 309 13.54 -2.03 -22.15
C LYS A 309 14.44 -2.83 -21.21
N ILE A 310 13.95 -3.96 -20.71
CA ILE A 310 14.69 -4.82 -19.78
C ILE A 310 14.95 -6.18 -20.42
N ASP A 311 16.10 -6.76 -20.12
CA ASP A 311 16.52 -8.09 -20.58
C ASP A 311 16.60 -9.12 -19.46
N ALA A 312 16.68 -8.67 -18.21
CA ALA A 312 16.52 -9.50 -17.02
C ALA A 312 15.64 -8.84 -15.94
N ALA A 313 14.92 -9.65 -15.17
CA ALA A 313 14.11 -9.21 -14.05
C ALA A 313 14.32 -10.11 -12.83
N LEU A 314 14.67 -9.51 -11.69
CA LEU A 314 14.64 -10.14 -10.38
C LEU A 314 13.33 -9.78 -9.68
N ILE A 315 12.44 -10.75 -9.54
CA ILE A 315 11.13 -10.59 -8.92
C ILE A 315 11.19 -11.12 -7.49
N VAL A 316 10.82 -10.30 -6.50
CA VAL A 316 10.93 -10.66 -5.08
C VAL A 316 9.58 -10.53 -4.38
N GLY A 317 9.05 -11.65 -3.87
CA GLY A 317 7.84 -11.68 -3.04
C GLY A 317 6.59 -11.08 -3.71
N THR A 318 6.45 -11.26 -5.02
CA THR A 318 5.31 -10.78 -5.80
C THR A 318 5.06 -11.64 -7.03
N ASP A 319 3.85 -11.57 -7.59
CA ASP A 319 3.38 -12.43 -8.69
C ASP A 319 2.87 -11.59 -9.88
N PRO A 320 3.75 -10.90 -10.63
CA PRO A 320 3.37 -10.01 -11.73
C PRO A 320 2.60 -10.70 -12.84
N VAL A 321 2.77 -12.01 -13.05
CA VAL A 321 1.96 -12.79 -13.99
C VAL A 321 0.48 -12.78 -13.60
N TYR A 322 0.20 -12.82 -12.31
CA TYR A 322 -1.16 -12.76 -11.77
C TYR A 322 -1.68 -11.33 -11.59
N SER A 323 -0.83 -10.41 -11.13
CA SER A 323 -1.27 -9.08 -10.71
C SER A 323 -1.29 -8.02 -11.81
N LEU A 324 -0.50 -8.18 -12.87
CA LEU A 324 -0.43 -7.21 -13.98
C LEU A 324 -1.39 -7.58 -15.13
N PRO A 325 -1.82 -6.60 -15.94
CA PRO A 325 -2.56 -6.85 -17.17
C PRO A 325 -1.82 -7.83 -18.10
N PHE A 326 -2.56 -8.70 -18.78
CA PHE A 326 -2.01 -9.77 -19.60
C PHE A 326 -1.07 -9.28 -20.71
N ASP A 327 -1.39 -8.14 -21.34
CA ASP A 327 -0.58 -7.49 -22.36
C ASP A 327 0.80 -7.04 -21.83
N VAL A 328 0.90 -6.78 -20.53
CA VAL A 328 2.15 -6.45 -19.83
C VAL A 328 2.83 -7.73 -19.34
N SER A 329 2.12 -8.58 -18.60
CA SER A 329 2.73 -9.74 -17.95
C SER A 329 3.22 -10.79 -18.94
N SER A 330 2.57 -10.95 -20.09
CA SER A 330 3.05 -11.86 -21.15
C SER A 330 4.44 -11.51 -21.70
N LYS A 331 4.89 -10.26 -21.51
CA LYS A 331 6.25 -9.82 -21.90
C LYS A 331 7.34 -10.46 -21.05
N LEU A 332 7.04 -10.88 -19.82
CA LEU A 332 7.99 -11.60 -18.96
C LEU A 332 8.51 -12.88 -19.61
N GLY A 333 7.71 -13.54 -20.46
CA GLY A 333 8.16 -14.74 -21.18
C GLY A 333 9.30 -14.49 -22.19
N LYS A 334 9.65 -13.22 -22.46
CA LYS A 334 10.80 -12.83 -23.29
C LYS A 334 12.00 -12.31 -22.47
N VAL A 335 11.83 -12.12 -21.17
CA VAL A 335 12.82 -11.52 -20.25
C VAL A 335 13.38 -12.62 -19.38
N LYS A 336 14.70 -12.63 -19.15
CA LYS A 336 15.29 -13.59 -18.21
C LYS A 336 14.81 -13.30 -16.80
N THR A 337 14.02 -14.21 -16.24
CA THR A 337 13.26 -13.96 -15.01
C THR A 337 13.80 -14.83 -13.88
N ILE A 338 14.19 -14.17 -12.79
CA ILE A 338 14.60 -14.80 -11.53
C ILE A 338 13.51 -14.47 -10.51
N VAL A 339 13.02 -15.45 -9.75
CA VAL A 339 11.96 -15.27 -8.76
C VAL A 339 12.45 -15.72 -7.40
N ILE A 340 12.35 -14.84 -6.40
CA ILE A 340 12.53 -15.20 -4.99
C ILE A 340 11.15 -15.14 -4.32
N ASP A 341 10.50 -16.29 -4.15
CA ASP A 341 9.18 -16.40 -3.55
C ASP A 341 9.05 -17.67 -2.68
N PRO A 342 8.39 -17.62 -1.51
CA PRO A 342 8.16 -18.81 -0.71
C PRO A 342 7.25 -19.84 -1.37
N ARG A 343 6.44 -19.47 -2.37
CA ARG A 343 5.47 -20.34 -3.03
C ARG A 343 5.72 -20.45 -4.54
N MET A 344 5.31 -21.58 -5.10
CA MET A 344 5.28 -21.77 -6.55
C MET A 344 4.11 -20.98 -7.18
N SER A 345 4.30 -19.67 -7.31
CA SER A 345 3.39 -18.68 -7.91
C SER A 345 3.28 -18.83 -9.43
N PHE A 346 2.39 -18.07 -10.10
CA PHE A 346 2.33 -18.11 -11.56
C PHE A 346 3.62 -17.58 -12.20
N THR A 347 4.22 -16.56 -11.60
CA THR A 347 5.51 -16.00 -12.03
C THR A 347 6.64 -17.01 -11.81
N ALA A 348 6.69 -17.69 -10.65
CA ALA A 348 7.70 -18.73 -10.40
C ALA A 348 7.64 -19.88 -11.43
N ARG A 349 6.44 -20.23 -11.93
CA ARG A 349 6.27 -21.30 -12.91
C ARG A 349 6.86 -20.99 -14.29
N ILE A 350 7.00 -19.72 -14.65
CA ILE A 350 7.55 -19.30 -15.95
C ILE A 350 8.98 -18.78 -15.83
N ALA A 351 9.54 -18.71 -14.62
CA ALA A 351 10.86 -18.17 -14.36
C ALA A 351 11.97 -19.09 -14.86
N ASP A 352 13.07 -18.49 -15.30
CA ASP A 352 14.32 -19.21 -15.62
C ASP A 352 14.98 -19.72 -14.32
N VAL A 353 14.87 -18.97 -13.23
CA VAL A 353 15.39 -19.34 -11.90
C VAL A 353 14.35 -19.07 -10.81
N VAL A 354 14.16 -20.03 -9.89
CA VAL A 354 13.32 -19.89 -8.68
C VAL A 354 14.15 -20.21 -7.44
#